data_AF-A0AAQ0CUD7-F1
#
_entry.id   AF-A0AAQ0CUD7-F1
#
_cell.length_a   1.000
_cell.length_b   1.000
_cell.length_c   1.000
_cell.angle_alpha   90.00
_cell.angle_beta   90.00
_cell.angle_gamma   90.00
#
_symmetry.space_group_name_H-M   'P 1'
#
loop_
_entity.id
_entity.type
_entity.pdbx_description
1 polymer ?
#
loop_
_entity_poly.entity_id
_entity_poly.type
_entity_poly.pdbx_seq_one_letter_code
_entity_poly.pdbx_strand_id
1 'polypeptide(L)'
;MKRRNFLGASTAFLVSNPVRSLAQGHGPADDLLPPISVTAPTELALPIATPNGPAGGYHWAINGDNIRGGIFQIGKFRLVNGKKILEAAAAGRSRYVLSEFGYGMELASKQVVQAQISTYALFTSWIADMGWQGITGATQYGLSDTTFSGLTTAFGLFSDYYFSHLPAPPIESFKFYATPFFTLSAYYNWIRGNGDPKSVDLKSLKLGIGVQQISPIRDIIVNDAMGPGTYRIDAQFSTNLLSNQELIVGSALGRVSGHIQGELFLGSDDSFYFRGEYTLNPDKFDFDASRSRPSIQEALTTFVRKIGEFTDHKDFMIYFTGSQPLNVNGTRASIKATNPDGTPAAIHTARPGGFGRRP
;
A
#
# COMPACT_ATOMS: atom_id res chain seq x y z
N MET A 1 75.86 -48.10 -15.84
CA MET A 1 75.20 -49.34 -16.34
C MET A 1 73.84 -48.98 -16.92
N LYS A 2 73.58 -49.40 -18.17
CA LYS A 2 72.29 -49.59 -18.92
C LYS A 2 71.15 -48.56 -18.73
N ARG A 3 70.85 -47.67 -19.70
CA ARG A 3 70.11 -47.80 -21.00
C ARG A 3 68.56 -47.88 -20.88
N ARG A 4 67.92 -46.86 -21.51
CA ARG A 4 66.71 -46.89 -22.40
C ARG A 4 65.33 -47.15 -21.73
N ASN A 5 64.17 -46.69 -22.19
CA ASN A 5 63.68 -45.66 -23.13
C ASN A 5 62.12 -45.68 -23.05
N PHE A 6 61.49 -44.54 -23.35
CA PHE A 6 60.20 -44.32 -24.07
C PHE A 6 58.81 -44.74 -23.54
N LEU A 7 57.92 -43.71 -23.54
CA LEU A 7 56.49 -43.59 -23.95
C LEU A 7 55.38 -44.46 -23.32
N GLY A 8 54.29 -43.78 -22.93
CA GLY A 8 52.93 -44.24 -23.25
C GLY A 8 51.83 -44.06 -22.18
N ALA A 9 50.83 -43.26 -22.54
CA ALA A 9 49.40 -43.40 -22.24
C ALA A 9 48.80 -43.00 -20.87
N SER A 10 47.64 -42.34 -21.01
CA SER A 10 46.69 -41.83 -20.03
C SER A 10 46.11 -42.89 -19.09
N THR A 11 45.72 -42.46 -17.87
CA THR A 11 44.65 -43.09 -17.08
C THR A 11 43.96 -42.05 -16.20
N ALA A 12 42.63 -42.02 -16.33
CA ALA A 12 41.71 -41.42 -15.38
C ALA A 12 41.54 -42.34 -14.16
N PHE A 13 41.24 -41.76 -12.99
CA PHE A 13 40.59 -42.48 -11.89
C PHE A 13 39.55 -41.61 -11.18
N LEU A 14 38.38 -42.24 -11.03
CA LEU A 14 37.14 -41.84 -10.36
C LEU A 14 37.20 -42.09 -8.84
N VAL A 15 36.05 -41.82 -8.18
CA VAL A 15 35.51 -42.37 -6.90
C VAL A 15 35.68 -41.38 -5.71
N SER A 16 34.67 -40.95 -4.92
CA SER A 16 33.29 -41.41 -4.60
C SER A 16 32.46 -40.37 -3.80
N ASN A 17 31.16 -40.20 -4.14
CA ASN A 17 29.86 -40.20 -3.37
C ASN A 17 29.75 -39.68 -1.89
N PRO A 18 28.55 -39.23 -1.38
CA PRO A 18 27.20 -39.72 -1.75
C PRO A 18 26.01 -38.72 -1.82
N VAL A 19 24.91 -39.31 -2.30
CA VAL A 19 23.50 -38.89 -2.43
C VAL A 19 22.87 -38.24 -1.19
N ARG A 20 22.11 -37.15 -1.40
CA ARG A 20 20.89 -36.81 -0.63
C ARG A 20 19.78 -36.32 -1.57
N SER A 21 18.56 -36.76 -1.28
CA SER A 21 17.37 -36.74 -2.13
C SER A 21 16.39 -35.60 -1.82
N LEU A 22 15.57 -35.25 -2.84
CA LEU A 22 14.17 -34.72 -2.79
C LEU A 22 13.98 -33.30 -2.22
N ALA A 23 13.21 -32.38 -2.83
CA ALA A 23 11.91 -32.60 -3.46
C ALA A 23 11.67 -31.68 -4.69
N GLN A 24 11.32 -32.31 -5.81
CA GLN A 24 10.55 -31.69 -6.89
C GLN A 24 9.07 -31.74 -6.48
N GLY A 25 8.45 -30.57 -6.31
CA GLY A 25 7.00 -30.46 -6.22
C GLY A 25 6.42 -30.20 -7.61
N HIS A 26 5.99 -31.27 -8.29
CA HIS A 26 5.00 -31.20 -9.36
C HIS A 26 3.61 -31.17 -8.71
N GLY A 27 2.89 -30.05 -8.86
CA GLY A 27 1.43 -30.01 -8.79
C GLY A 27 0.86 -30.18 -10.20
N PRO A 28 -0.36 -30.72 -10.34
CA PRO A 28 -0.89 -31.17 -11.63
C PRO A 28 -1.00 -30.04 -12.64
N ALA A 29 -0.54 -30.33 -13.86
CA ALA A 29 -0.80 -29.55 -15.04
C ALA A 29 -2.30 -29.68 -15.38
N ASP A 30 -3.03 -28.56 -15.34
CA ASP A 30 -4.25 -28.43 -16.12
C ASP A 30 -3.87 -27.90 -17.51
N ASP A 31 -3.93 -28.86 -18.44
CA ASP A 31 -4.01 -28.82 -19.89
C ASP A 31 -4.01 -27.47 -20.65
N LEU A 32 -2.93 -27.32 -21.43
CA LEU A 32 -2.91 -27.02 -22.87
C LEU A 32 -3.72 -25.80 -23.38
N LEU A 33 -3.09 -24.63 -23.30
CA LEU A 33 -3.17 -23.65 -24.39
C LEU A 33 -1.80 -23.55 -25.08
N PRO A 34 -1.74 -23.45 -26.42
CA PRO A 34 -0.47 -23.42 -27.15
C PRO A 34 0.36 -22.21 -26.69
N PRO A 35 1.68 -22.38 -26.47
CA PRO A 35 2.54 -21.27 -26.10
C PRO A 35 2.60 -20.28 -27.26
N ILE A 36 2.10 -19.07 -27.05
CA ILE A 36 2.38 -17.94 -27.95
C ILE A 36 3.86 -17.61 -27.78
N SER A 37 4.68 -18.11 -28.70
CA SER A 37 6.10 -17.74 -28.77
C SER A 37 6.21 -16.35 -29.39
N VAL A 38 6.37 -15.33 -28.55
CA VAL A 38 6.85 -14.03 -29.02
C VAL A 38 8.37 -14.07 -28.95
N THR A 39 9.01 -14.22 -30.10
CA THR A 39 10.46 -14.09 -30.23
C THR A 39 10.82 -12.62 -30.02
N ALA A 40 11.16 -12.25 -28.79
CA ALA A 40 11.74 -10.93 -28.52
C ALA A 40 13.20 -10.94 -28.97
N PRO A 41 13.69 -9.87 -29.64
CA PRO A 41 15.09 -9.77 -30.04
C PRO A 41 16.00 -9.83 -28.80
N THR A 42 17.08 -10.58 -28.93
CA THR A 42 18.16 -10.73 -27.98
C THR A 42 18.82 -9.38 -27.65
N GLU A 43 19.06 -9.18 -26.35
CA GLU A 43 19.99 -8.20 -25.76
C GLU A 43 19.84 -6.73 -26.20
N LEU A 44 18.84 -6.04 -25.62
CA LEU A 44 19.02 -4.63 -25.33
C LEU A 44 19.92 -4.50 -24.10
N ALA A 45 21.22 -4.28 -24.33
CA ALA A 45 22.16 -3.81 -23.31
C ALA A 45 21.71 -2.42 -22.84
N LEU A 46 20.78 -2.39 -21.89
CA LEU A 46 20.37 -1.17 -21.22
C LEU A 46 21.50 -0.74 -20.26
N PRO A 47 21.74 0.58 -20.11
CA PRO A 47 22.77 1.08 -19.21
C PRO A 47 22.57 0.57 -17.78
N ILE A 48 23.69 0.19 -17.17
CA ILE A 48 23.77 -0.47 -15.86
C ILE A 48 23.17 0.43 -14.78
N ALA A 49 22.20 -0.10 -14.01
CA ALA A 49 21.65 0.54 -12.83
C ALA A 49 22.78 0.97 -11.90
N THR A 50 22.73 2.21 -11.41
CA THR A 50 23.63 2.63 -10.34
C THR A 50 22.89 2.63 -9.00
N PRO A 51 23.55 2.19 -7.90
CA PRO A 51 22.95 2.03 -6.58
C PRO A 51 22.39 3.31 -5.96
N ASN A 52 22.76 4.48 -6.49
CA ASN A 52 22.29 5.78 -6.01
C ASN A 52 21.21 6.40 -6.93
N GLY A 53 20.68 5.59 -7.86
CA GLY A 53 19.66 5.93 -8.87
C GLY A 53 20.16 6.88 -9.97
N PRO A 54 20.65 6.35 -11.10
CA PRO A 54 20.82 7.12 -12.34
C PRO A 54 20.65 6.28 -13.63
N ALA A 55 20.71 7.00 -14.75
CA ALA A 55 20.51 6.60 -16.16
C ALA A 55 20.29 5.09 -16.44
N GLY A 56 19.08 4.61 -16.71
CA GLY A 56 17.80 5.29 -16.81
C GLY A 56 16.71 4.34 -16.38
N GLY A 57 16.50 4.19 -15.07
CA GLY A 57 15.28 3.60 -14.52
C GLY A 57 15.49 2.47 -13.52
N TYR A 58 14.44 2.22 -12.71
CA TYR A 58 14.41 1.21 -11.67
C TYR A 58 14.18 -0.17 -12.29
N HIS A 59 15.24 -0.95 -12.35
CA HIS A 59 15.21 -2.34 -12.79
C HIS A 59 15.98 -3.22 -11.80
N TRP A 60 15.64 -4.50 -11.75
CA TRP A 60 16.33 -5.48 -10.94
C TRP A 60 16.39 -6.83 -11.68
N ALA A 61 17.44 -7.61 -11.41
CA ALA A 61 17.67 -8.91 -12.03
C ALA A 61 17.19 -10.04 -11.12
N ILE A 62 16.65 -11.11 -11.72
CA ILE A 62 16.14 -12.28 -10.99
C ILE A 62 17.29 -13.07 -10.34
N ASN A 63 18.47 -13.04 -10.97
CA ASN A 63 19.58 -13.89 -10.58
C ASN A 63 20.39 -13.21 -9.48
N GLY A 64 20.33 -13.77 -8.26
CA GLY A 64 21.16 -13.36 -7.13
C GLY A 64 20.40 -12.79 -5.93
N ASP A 65 19.08 -12.67 -6.01
CA ASP A 65 18.26 -12.11 -4.94
C ASP A 65 17.31 -13.13 -4.31
N ASN A 66 17.15 -13.05 -2.99
CA ASN A 66 16.28 -13.95 -2.24
C ASN A 66 14.89 -13.32 -2.11
N ILE A 67 14.03 -13.54 -3.10
CA ILE A 67 12.63 -13.05 -3.07
C ILE A 67 11.67 -14.20 -2.74
N ARG A 68 10.51 -13.85 -2.18
CA ARG A 68 9.40 -14.81 -2.01
C ARG A 68 8.26 -14.51 -2.98
N GLY A 69 7.44 -15.52 -3.24
CA GLY A 69 6.31 -15.42 -4.16
C GLY A 69 6.71 -15.47 -5.64
N GLY A 70 5.71 -15.39 -6.51
CA GLY A 70 5.91 -15.43 -7.96
C GLY A 70 6.34 -14.08 -8.53
N ILE A 71 7.01 -14.09 -9.67
CA ILE A 71 7.29 -12.87 -10.44
C ILE A 71 6.16 -12.67 -11.44
N PHE A 72 5.53 -11.50 -11.40
CA PHE A 72 4.52 -11.10 -12.36
C PHE A 72 5.10 -10.07 -13.33
N GLN A 73 5.16 -10.43 -14.61
CA GLN A 73 5.69 -9.55 -15.64
C GLN A 73 4.56 -8.77 -16.32
N ILE A 74 4.68 -7.45 -16.32
CA ILE A 74 3.75 -6.53 -17.02
C ILE A 74 4.60 -5.55 -17.82
N GLY A 75 4.46 -5.59 -19.15
CA GLY A 75 5.36 -4.89 -20.05
C GLY A 75 6.81 -5.30 -19.79
N LYS A 76 7.66 -4.30 -19.51
CA LYS A 76 9.08 -4.47 -19.17
C LYS A 76 9.33 -4.56 -17.66
N PHE A 77 8.31 -4.36 -16.82
CA PHE A 77 8.45 -4.50 -15.36
C PHE A 77 8.34 -5.95 -14.90
N ARG A 78 9.16 -6.29 -13.90
CA ARG A 78 9.07 -7.54 -13.14
C ARG A 78 8.64 -7.18 -11.72
N LEU A 79 7.42 -7.55 -11.36
CA LEU A 79 6.82 -7.23 -10.07
C LEU A 79 6.86 -8.46 -9.17
N VAL A 80 7.57 -8.37 -8.05
CA VAL A 80 7.62 -9.47 -7.08
C VAL A 80 6.28 -9.55 -6.39
N ASN A 81 5.68 -10.74 -6.42
CA ASN A 81 4.34 -11.01 -5.93
C ASN A 81 3.25 -10.09 -6.55
N GLY A 82 3.54 -9.49 -7.71
CA GLY A 82 2.76 -8.41 -8.31
C GLY A 82 1.31 -8.79 -8.60
N LYS A 83 1.03 -10.04 -9.00
CA LYS A 83 -0.34 -10.51 -9.26
C LYS A 83 -1.22 -10.34 -8.03
N LYS A 84 -0.77 -10.83 -6.86
CA LYS A 84 -1.52 -10.75 -5.60
C LYS A 84 -1.66 -9.32 -5.10
N ILE A 85 -0.61 -8.51 -5.26
CA ILE A 85 -0.62 -7.08 -4.91
C ILE A 85 -1.70 -6.35 -5.72
N LEU A 86 -1.75 -6.57 -7.03
CA LEU A 86 -2.73 -5.93 -7.91
C LEU A 86 -4.15 -6.49 -7.71
N GLU A 87 -4.32 -7.78 -7.44
CA GLU A 87 -5.61 -8.37 -7.05
C GLU A 87 -6.14 -7.77 -5.75
N ALA A 88 -5.28 -7.60 -4.75
CA ALA A 88 -5.62 -6.94 -3.50
C ALA A 88 -5.99 -5.46 -3.72
N ALA A 89 -5.24 -4.75 -4.54
CA ALA A 89 -5.52 -3.37 -4.91
C ALA A 89 -6.88 -3.21 -5.60
N ALA A 90 -7.18 -4.06 -6.60
CA ALA A 90 -8.46 -4.05 -7.31
C ALA A 90 -9.65 -4.40 -6.40
N ALA A 91 -9.42 -5.24 -5.38
CA ALA A 91 -10.44 -5.62 -4.41
C ALA A 91 -10.63 -4.59 -3.28
N GLY A 92 -9.93 -3.45 -3.31
CA GLY A 92 -9.93 -2.47 -2.21
C GLY A 92 -9.34 -3.01 -0.90
N ARG A 93 -8.54 -4.09 -0.98
CA ARG A 93 -7.99 -4.81 0.17
C ARG A 93 -6.63 -4.23 0.57
N SER A 94 -6.68 -3.00 1.07
CA SER A 94 -5.56 -2.18 1.54
C SER A 94 -4.50 -2.94 2.35
N ARG A 95 -4.92 -3.73 3.34
CA ARG A 95 -4.04 -4.55 4.18
C ARG A 95 -3.23 -5.57 3.38
N TYR A 96 -3.87 -6.17 2.38
CA TYR A 96 -3.30 -7.23 1.59
C TYR A 96 -2.27 -6.69 0.59
N VAL A 97 -2.44 -5.47 0.09
CA VAL A 97 -1.43 -4.82 -0.78
C VAL A 97 -0.08 -4.77 -0.06
N LEU A 98 -0.06 -4.26 1.16
CA LEU A 98 1.18 -4.13 1.95
C LEU A 98 1.70 -5.49 2.44
N SER A 99 0.82 -6.42 2.86
CA SER A 99 1.27 -7.73 3.31
C SER A 99 1.89 -8.55 2.18
N GLU A 100 1.30 -8.52 0.98
CA GLU A 100 1.82 -9.24 -0.18
C GLU A 100 3.12 -8.61 -0.70
N PHE A 101 3.24 -7.27 -0.63
CA PHE A 101 4.50 -6.56 -0.88
C PHE A 101 5.58 -6.98 0.12
N GLY A 102 5.26 -6.93 1.42
CA GLY A 102 6.18 -7.29 2.50
C GLY A 102 6.62 -8.75 2.39
N TYR A 103 5.69 -9.67 2.13
CA TYR A 103 5.97 -11.09 1.91
C TYR A 103 7.00 -11.29 0.81
N GLY A 104 6.82 -10.66 -0.35
CA GLY A 104 7.76 -10.81 -1.46
C GLY A 104 9.16 -10.25 -1.19
N MET A 105 9.23 -9.18 -0.39
CA MET A 105 10.44 -8.38 -0.17
C MET A 105 11.24 -8.73 1.09
N GLU A 106 10.70 -9.53 2.01
CA GLU A 106 11.28 -9.71 3.34
C GLU A 106 12.72 -10.26 3.31
N LEU A 107 13.07 -11.06 2.31
CA LEU A 107 14.41 -11.64 2.12
C LEU A 107 15.26 -10.94 1.03
N ALA A 108 14.66 -10.04 0.23
CA ALA A 108 15.29 -9.43 -0.94
C ALA A 108 16.48 -8.48 -0.62
N SER A 109 17.32 -8.12 -1.59
CA SER A 109 18.31 -7.06 -1.37
C SER A 109 17.66 -5.68 -1.16
N LYS A 110 18.42 -4.75 -0.56
CA LYS A 110 18.02 -3.33 -0.43
C LYS A 110 17.68 -2.73 -1.80
N GLN A 111 18.43 -3.11 -2.83
CA GLN A 111 18.29 -2.67 -4.21
C GLN A 111 16.95 -3.12 -4.80
N VAL A 112 16.57 -4.39 -4.62
CA VAL A 112 15.26 -4.89 -5.08
C VAL A 112 14.11 -4.19 -4.35
N VAL A 113 14.23 -4.02 -3.04
CA VAL A 113 13.22 -3.29 -2.24
C VAL A 113 13.04 -1.87 -2.78
N GLN A 114 14.14 -1.13 -3.01
CA GLN A 114 14.07 0.21 -3.58
C GLN A 114 13.46 0.22 -4.98
N ALA A 115 13.84 -0.72 -5.85
CA ALA A 115 13.31 -0.79 -7.20
C ALA A 115 11.80 -1.08 -7.20
N GLN A 116 11.33 -2.01 -6.37
CA GLN A 116 9.90 -2.31 -6.24
C GLN A 116 9.13 -1.11 -5.67
N ILE A 117 9.57 -0.51 -4.55
CA ILE A 117 8.94 0.69 -3.97
C ILE A 117 8.84 1.80 -5.02
N SER A 118 9.93 2.08 -5.73
CA SER A 118 9.98 3.14 -6.73
C SER A 118 9.05 2.87 -7.92
N THR A 119 8.87 1.62 -8.32
CA THR A 119 7.97 1.25 -9.43
C THR A 119 6.52 1.60 -9.10
N TYR A 120 6.03 1.20 -7.92
CA TYR A 120 4.65 1.51 -7.49
C TYR A 120 4.45 3.01 -7.19
N ALA A 121 5.47 3.69 -6.66
CA ALA A 121 5.43 5.12 -6.42
C ALA A 121 5.36 5.89 -7.75
N LEU A 122 6.27 5.63 -8.70
CA LEU A 122 6.26 6.30 -10.00
C LEU A 122 4.99 6.02 -10.80
N PHE A 123 4.43 4.81 -10.70
CA PHE A 123 3.11 4.52 -11.25
C PHE A 123 2.05 5.47 -10.67
N THR A 124 2.08 5.70 -9.35
CA THR A 124 1.17 6.62 -8.66
C THR A 124 1.34 8.07 -9.16
N SER A 125 2.58 8.53 -9.34
CA SER A 125 2.85 9.86 -9.91
C SER A 125 2.40 9.97 -11.37
N TRP A 126 2.61 8.94 -12.18
CA TRP A 126 2.17 8.91 -13.58
C TRP A 126 0.64 8.97 -13.71
N ILE A 127 -0.08 8.23 -12.86
CA ILE A 127 -1.53 8.33 -12.76
C ILE A 127 -1.94 9.76 -12.38
N ALA A 128 -1.26 10.41 -11.44
CA ALA A 128 -1.61 11.77 -11.00
C ALA A 128 -1.49 12.83 -12.11
N ASP A 129 -0.60 12.63 -13.09
CA ASP A 129 -0.40 13.57 -14.18
C ASP A 129 -1.41 13.37 -15.32
N MET A 130 -1.36 12.22 -15.96
CA MET A 130 -2.13 11.95 -17.18
C MET A 130 -2.52 10.48 -17.34
N GLY A 131 -1.93 9.58 -16.55
CA GLY A 131 -2.06 8.14 -16.74
C GLY A 131 -3.47 7.60 -16.55
N TRP A 132 -4.35 8.35 -15.89
CA TRP A 132 -5.77 7.96 -15.74
C TRP A 132 -6.57 8.09 -17.05
N GLN A 133 -6.13 8.90 -18.01
CA GLN A 133 -6.87 9.15 -19.24
C GLN A 133 -6.96 7.86 -20.08
N GLY A 134 -8.19 7.40 -20.36
CA GLY A 134 -8.43 6.20 -21.15
C GLY A 134 -8.46 4.89 -20.37
N ILE A 135 -8.33 4.91 -19.03
CA ILE A 135 -8.54 3.74 -18.18
C ILE A 135 -9.94 3.80 -17.57
N THR A 136 -10.79 2.83 -17.90
CA THR A 136 -12.12 2.70 -17.29
C THR A 136 -12.02 2.58 -15.76
N GLY A 137 -12.74 3.43 -15.03
CA GLY A 137 -12.72 3.49 -13.57
C GLY A 137 -11.57 4.30 -12.97
N ALA A 138 -10.66 4.83 -13.80
CA ALA A 138 -9.65 5.79 -13.37
C ALA A 138 -10.17 7.23 -13.48
N THR A 139 -9.71 8.07 -12.56
CA THR A 139 -10.03 9.50 -12.52
C THR A 139 -8.78 10.28 -12.16
N GLN A 140 -8.86 11.61 -12.26
CA GLN A 140 -7.90 12.54 -11.65
C GLN A 140 -7.82 12.47 -10.11
N TYR A 141 -8.52 11.52 -9.47
CA TYR A 141 -8.43 11.26 -8.04
C TYR A 141 -8.12 9.80 -7.67
N GLY A 142 -7.80 8.92 -8.63
CA GLY A 142 -7.43 7.53 -8.30
C GLY A 142 -7.91 6.48 -9.29
N LEU A 143 -7.79 5.22 -8.85
CA LEU A 143 -8.18 3.99 -9.56
C LEU A 143 -9.38 3.32 -8.88
N SER A 144 -10.32 4.13 -8.36
CA SER A 144 -11.33 3.71 -7.37
C SER A 144 -12.24 2.58 -7.81
N ASP A 145 -12.42 2.38 -9.12
CA ASP A 145 -13.32 1.37 -9.67
C ASP A 145 -12.61 0.47 -10.68
N THR A 146 -11.28 0.43 -10.61
CA THR A 146 -10.48 -0.31 -11.58
C THR A 146 -10.47 -1.80 -11.24
N THR A 147 -10.87 -2.63 -12.20
CA THR A 147 -10.76 -4.09 -12.09
C THR A 147 -9.30 -4.54 -12.10
N PHE A 148 -9.03 -5.79 -11.72
CA PHE A 148 -7.68 -6.36 -11.87
C PHE A 148 -7.15 -6.22 -13.31
N SER A 149 -7.99 -6.49 -14.32
CA SER A 149 -7.63 -6.30 -15.74
C SER A 149 -7.37 -4.84 -16.09
N GLY A 150 -8.12 -3.90 -15.51
CA GLY A 150 -7.87 -2.47 -15.69
C GLY A 150 -6.53 -2.04 -15.07
N LEU A 151 -6.20 -2.54 -13.88
CA LEU A 151 -4.94 -2.24 -13.20
C LEU A 151 -3.74 -2.83 -13.95
N THR A 152 -3.84 -4.06 -14.47
CA THR A 152 -2.76 -4.65 -15.27
C THR A 152 -2.55 -3.89 -16.58
N THR A 153 -3.63 -3.46 -17.22
CA THR A 153 -3.56 -2.61 -18.42
C THR A 153 -2.90 -1.27 -18.11
N ALA A 154 -3.30 -0.63 -17.01
CA ALA A 154 -2.68 0.62 -16.53
C ALA A 154 -1.18 0.45 -16.28
N PHE A 155 -0.76 -0.64 -15.65
CA PHE A 155 0.65 -0.95 -15.44
C PHE A 155 1.40 -1.24 -16.74
N GLY A 156 0.74 -1.84 -17.73
CA GLY A 156 1.31 -2.04 -19.07
C GLY A 156 1.60 -0.71 -19.77
N LEU A 157 0.60 0.18 -19.82
CA LEU A 157 0.73 1.52 -20.38
C LEU A 157 1.80 2.34 -19.64
N PHE A 158 1.80 2.27 -18.30
CA PHE A 158 2.85 2.87 -17.48
C PHE A 158 4.24 2.30 -17.81
N SER A 159 4.36 0.99 -18.04
CA SER A 159 5.62 0.38 -18.44
C SER A 159 6.14 0.99 -19.74
N ASP A 160 5.31 1.06 -20.78
CA ASP A 160 5.73 1.63 -22.06
C ASP A 160 6.08 3.12 -21.95
N TYR A 161 5.28 3.89 -21.21
CA TYR A 161 5.57 5.29 -20.90
C TYR A 161 6.91 5.44 -20.15
N TYR A 162 7.09 4.71 -19.06
CA TYR A 162 8.25 4.82 -18.20
C TYR A 162 9.54 4.55 -18.97
N PHE A 163 9.59 3.44 -19.71
CA PHE A 163 10.79 3.04 -20.43
C PHE A 163 11.05 3.86 -21.69
N SER A 164 10.07 4.62 -22.20
CA SER A 164 10.27 5.60 -23.28
C SER A 164 10.69 6.99 -22.77
N HIS A 165 10.50 7.28 -21.49
CA HIS A 165 10.79 8.58 -20.87
C HIS A 165 11.95 8.50 -19.86
N LEU A 166 12.88 7.60 -20.09
CA LEU A 166 14.07 7.47 -19.25
C LEU A 166 15.06 8.62 -19.54
N PRO A 167 15.78 9.13 -18.52
CA PRO A 167 15.78 8.70 -17.12
C PRO A 167 14.49 9.05 -16.37
N ALA A 168 14.21 8.32 -15.29
CA ALA A 168 13.04 8.58 -14.45
C ALA A 168 12.98 10.06 -13.99
N PRO A 169 11.77 10.65 -13.86
CA PRO A 169 11.63 12.01 -13.38
C PRO A 169 12.32 12.24 -12.04
N PRO A 170 12.84 13.45 -11.79
CA PRO A 170 13.49 13.81 -10.53
C PRO A 170 12.49 13.72 -9.36
N ILE A 171 12.97 13.39 -8.16
CA ILE A 171 12.13 13.15 -6.97
C ILE A 171 11.33 14.40 -6.56
N GLU A 172 11.83 15.56 -6.93
CA GLU A 172 11.22 16.87 -6.73
C GLU A 172 9.89 16.97 -7.49
N SER A 173 9.79 16.37 -8.69
CA SER A 173 8.57 16.32 -9.50
C SER A 173 7.56 15.26 -9.04
N PHE A 174 7.91 14.43 -8.07
CA PHE A 174 7.05 13.36 -7.57
C PHE A 174 5.76 13.92 -6.96
N LYS A 175 4.62 13.41 -7.43
CA LYS A 175 3.29 13.77 -6.91
C LYS A 175 2.72 12.65 -6.05
N PHE A 176 2.26 13.02 -4.85
CA PHE A 176 1.47 12.13 -4.00
C PHE A 176 0.05 12.05 -4.52
N TYR A 177 -0.47 10.83 -4.54
CA TYR A 177 -1.79 10.57 -5.05
C TYR A 177 -2.33 9.30 -4.42
N ALA A 178 -3.61 9.28 -4.08
CA ALA A 178 -4.18 8.11 -3.43
C ALA A 178 -4.60 7.04 -4.44
N THR A 179 -3.58 6.30 -4.84
CA THR A 179 -3.75 4.94 -5.33
C THR A 179 -3.71 3.96 -4.15
N PRO A 180 -4.03 2.69 -4.41
CA PRO A 180 -3.75 1.62 -3.46
C PRO A 180 -2.28 1.52 -3.01
N PHE A 181 -1.38 2.30 -3.61
CA PHE A 181 0.06 2.31 -3.36
C PHE A 181 0.53 3.57 -2.62
N PHE A 182 -0.38 4.35 -2.02
CA PHE A 182 -0.04 5.57 -1.28
C PHE A 182 1.06 5.36 -0.23
N THR A 183 0.99 4.29 0.56
CA THR A 183 2.04 4.00 1.56
C THR A 183 3.40 3.73 0.92
N LEU A 184 3.45 3.05 -0.23
CA LEU A 184 4.70 2.82 -0.96
C LEU A 184 5.25 4.13 -1.53
N SER A 185 4.37 5.04 -1.95
CA SER A 185 4.73 6.41 -2.33
C SER A 185 5.33 7.20 -1.16
N ALA A 186 4.79 7.01 0.05
CA ALA A 186 5.34 7.59 1.28
C ALA A 186 6.76 7.07 1.55
N TYR A 187 6.98 5.75 1.48
CA TYR A 187 8.31 5.17 1.61
C TYR A 187 9.29 5.65 0.54
N TYR A 188 8.83 5.82 -0.70
CA TYR A 188 9.66 6.33 -1.78
C TYR A 188 10.21 7.74 -1.47
N ASN A 189 9.34 8.66 -1.06
CA ASN A 189 9.76 10.01 -0.68
C ASN A 189 10.58 10.04 0.62
N TRP A 190 10.28 9.18 1.58
CA TRP A 190 11.06 9.08 2.81
C TRP A 190 12.51 8.61 2.56
N ILE A 191 12.69 7.66 1.63
CA ILE A 191 14.01 7.11 1.29
C ILE A 191 14.81 8.05 0.36
N ARG A 192 14.16 8.80 -0.55
CA ARG A 192 14.86 9.56 -1.62
C ARG A 192 14.55 11.05 -1.70
N GLY A 193 13.45 11.49 -1.10
CA GLY A 193 12.93 12.85 -1.21
C GLY A 193 13.67 13.87 -0.37
N ASN A 194 14.74 13.50 0.34
CA ASN A 194 15.59 14.41 1.08
C ASN A 194 14.87 15.26 2.15
N GLY A 195 13.68 14.84 2.59
CA GLY A 195 12.84 15.58 3.54
C GLY A 195 11.93 16.62 2.88
N ASP A 196 11.93 16.69 1.55
CA ASP A 196 11.13 17.65 0.81
C ASP A 196 9.64 17.44 1.07
N PRO A 197 8.90 18.51 1.41
CA PRO A 197 7.49 18.42 1.67
C PRO A 197 6.72 18.07 0.41
N LYS A 198 5.60 17.37 0.59
CA LYS A 198 4.72 16.99 -0.52
C LYS A 198 3.30 17.42 -0.22
N SER A 199 2.61 17.84 -1.28
CA SER A 199 1.19 18.17 -1.21
C SER A 199 0.37 17.04 -1.81
N VAL A 200 -0.79 16.78 -1.22
CA VAL A 200 -1.79 15.84 -1.73
C VAL A 200 -3.16 16.50 -1.68
N ASP A 201 -3.94 16.35 -2.76
CA ASP A 201 -5.34 16.75 -2.74
C ASP A 201 -6.10 15.81 -1.81
N LEU A 202 -6.75 16.37 -0.79
CA LEU A 202 -7.53 15.62 0.19
C LEU A 202 -8.60 14.75 -0.48
N LYS A 203 -9.21 15.24 -1.57
CA LYS A 203 -10.20 14.48 -2.34
C LYS A 203 -9.64 13.21 -2.95
N SER A 204 -8.36 13.23 -3.31
CA SER A 204 -7.70 12.04 -3.85
C SER A 204 -7.62 10.92 -2.83
N LEU A 205 -7.47 11.24 -1.54
CA LEU A 205 -7.29 10.25 -0.45
C LEU A 205 -8.51 9.37 -0.23
N LYS A 206 -9.70 9.81 -0.68
CA LYS A 206 -10.97 9.06 -0.55
C LYS A 206 -11.21 8.55 0.86
N LEU A 207 -10.81 9.34 1.86
CA LEU A 207 -10.92 8.97 3.26
C LEU A 207 -12.39 8.80 3.64
N GLY A 208 -12.74 7.60 4.08
CA GLY A 208 -14.02 7.21 4.66
C GLY A 208 -14.19 7.66 6.12
N ILE A 209 -13.68 8.84 6.48
CA ILE A 209 -13.93 9.44 7.80
C ILE A 209 -15.42 9.74 7.90
N GLY A 210 -16.12 9.04 8.79
CA GLY A 210 -17.54 9.25 9.06
C GLY A 210 -17.79 10.14 10.28
N VAL A 211 -19.06 10.48 10.51
CA VAL A 211 -19.50 11.30 11.66
C VAL A 211 -19.16 10.65 13.02
N GLN A 212 -19.10 9.32 13.08
CA GLN A 212 -18.68 8.56 14.26
C GLN A 212 -17.21 8.79 14.63
N GLN A 213 -16.38 9.20 13.68
CA GLN A 213 -14.95 9.45 13.84
C GLN A 213 -14.62 10.92 14.14
N ILE A 214 -15.62 11.81 14.11
CA ILE A 214 -15.46 13.25 14.32
C ILE A 214 -16.16 13.61 15.64
N SER A 215 -15.37 13.74 16.72
CA SER A 215 -15.92 13.93 18.08
C SER A 215 -16.90 15.10 18.22
N PRO A 216 -16.67 16.30 17.63
CA PRO A 216 -17.65 17.38 17.73
C PRO A 216 -19.05 17.04 17.20
N ILE A 217 -19.15 16.18 16.18
CA ILE A 217 -20.44 15.71 15.65
C ILE A 217 -20.98 14.57 16.53
N ARG A 218 -20.15 13.54 16.76
CA ARG A 218 -20.52 12.35 17.51
C ARG A 218 -21.06 12.69 18.89
N ASP A 219 -20.39 13.59 19.61
CA ASP A 219 -20.72 13.91 21.00
C ASP A 219 -22.11 14.55 21.12
N ILE A 220 -22.57 15.28 20.09
CA ILE A 220 -23.94 15.80 20.02
C ILE A 220 -24.94 14.67 19.75
N ILE A 221 -24.62 13.75 18.82
CA ILE A 221 -25.50 12.64 18.43
C ILE A 221 -25.69 11.62 19.57
N VAL A 222 -24.67 11.36 20.39
CA VAL A 222 -24.75 10.34 21.45
C VAL A 222 -25.25 10.89 22.79
N ASN A 223 -25.26 12.21 22.98
CA ASN A 223 -25.68 12.85 24.22
C ASN A 223 -27.20 13.01 24.29
N ASP A 224 -27.86 12.27 25.18
CA ASP A 224 -29.33 12.28 25.33
C ASP A 224 -29.91 13.55 25.94
N ALA A 225 -29.06 14.44 26.48
CA ALA A 225 -29.48 15.78 26.88
C ALA A 225 -29.67 16.73 25.68
N MET A 226 -29.14 16.38 24.50
CA MET A 226 -29.28 17.18 23.28
C MET A 226 -30.60 16.82 22.59
N GLY A 227 -31.56 17.75 22.63
CA GLY A 227 -32.87 17.58 22.02
C GLY A 227 -32.88 17.73 20.49
N PRO A 228 -34.05 17.63 19.86
CA PRO A 228 -34.21 17.89 18.43
C PRO A 228 -33.85 19.34 18.08
N GLY A 229 -33.22 19.56 16.94
CA GLY A 229 -32.80 20.88 16.52
C GLY A 229 -31.66 20.88 15.50
N THR A 230 -31.22 22.10 15.15
CA THR A 230 -30.07 22.31 14.26
C THR A 230 -28.89 22.83 15.06
N TYR A 231 -27.74 22.19 14.87
CA TYR A 231 -26.49 22.49 15.55
C TYR A 231 -25.44 22.87 14.50
N ARG A 232 -24.95 24.11 14.59
CA ARG A 232 -23.81 24.55 13.78
C ARG A 232 -22.53 24.03 14.39
N ILE A 233 -21.68 23.47 13.55
CA ILE A 233 -20.41 22.87 13.94
C ILE A 233 -19.32 23.57 13.15
N ASP A 234 -18.35 24.10 13.87
CA ASP A 234 -17.14 24.74 13.39
C ASP A 234 -16.07 24.43 14.44
N ALA A 235 -15.32 23.35 14.23
CA ALA A 235 -14.50 22.75 15.28
C ALA A 235 -13.30 21.96 14.74
N GLN A 236 -12.28 21.84 15.57
CA GLN A 236 -11.16 20.93 15.34
C GLN A 236 -11.55 19.50 15.72
N PHE A 237 -11.00 18.51 15.00
CA PHE A 237 -11.14 17.09 15.31
C PHE A 237 -9.81 16.36 15.16
N SER A 238 -9.72 15.17 15.74
CA SER A 238 -8.65 14.22 15.48
C SER A 238 -9.21 12.82 15.40
N THR A 239 -8.70 12.02 14.47
CA THR A 239 -9.17 10.66 14.24
C THR A 239 -8.03 9.74 13.80
N ASN A 240 -8.18 8.45 14.11
CA ASN A 240 -7.23 7.43 13.70
C ASN A 240 -7.66 6.82 12.36
N LEU A 241 -6.77 6.86 11.37
CA LEU A 241 -6.99 6.24 10.06
C LEU A 241 -6.54 4.78 10.03
N LEU A 242 -5.99 4.23 11.12
CA LEU A 242 -5.71 2.79 11.25
C LEU A 242 -7.00 1.97 11.46
N SER A 243 -7.93 2.07 10.51
CA SER A 243 -9.14 1.26 10.43
C SER A 243 -9.04 0.27 9.26
N ASN A 244 -9.93 -0.73 9.21
CA ASN A 244 -9.97 -1.65 8.06
C ASN A 244 -10.34 -0.97 6.74
N GLN A 245 -11.04 0.17 6.80
CA GLN A 245 -11.44 0.96 5.63
C GLN A 245 -10.29 1.82 5.11
N GLU A 246 -9.49 2.40 6.01
CA GLU A 246 -8.50 3.44 5.68
C GLU A 246 -7.05 2.95 5.68
N LEU A 247 -6.80 1.64 5.83
CA LEU A 247 -5.48 1.12 6.18
C LEU A 247 -4.33 1.52 5.24
N ILE A 248 -4.55 1.75 3.93
CA ILE A 248 -3.48 2.23 3.02
C ILE A 248 -3.01 3.63 3.45
N VAL A 249 -3.94 4.55 3.67
CA VAL A 249 -3.61 5.91 4.07
C VAL A 249 -3.22 5.94 5.54
N GLY A 250 -3.93 5.20 6.38
CA GLY A 250 -3.63 5.06 7.81
C GLY A 250 -2.28 4.41 8.11
N SER A 251 -1.78 3.48 7.29
CA SER A 251 -0.42 2.95 7.45
C SER A 251 0.67 3.98 7.17
N ALA A 252 0.34 5.08 6.48
CA ALA A 252 1.27 6.17 6.24
C ALA A 252 1.08 7.34 7.23
N LEU A 253 -0.18 7.72 7.51
CA LEU A 253 -0.52 8.92 8.29
C LEU A 253 -0.86 8.62 9.76
N GLY A 254 -1.27 7.39 10.08
CA GLY A 254 -1.70 7.02 11.44
C GLY A 254 -2.90 7.86 11.92
N ARG A 255 -2.67 8.72 12.91
CA ARG A 255 -3.68 9.64 13.45
C ARG A 255 -3.55 11.00 12.77
N VAL A 256 -4.64 11.48 12.22
CA VAL A 256 -4.72 12.81 11.61
C VAL A 256 -5.50 13.77 12.50
N SER A 257 -5.30 15.07 12.27
CA SER A 257 -6.12 16.13 12.82
C SER A 257 -6.63 17.04 11.71
N GLY A 258 -7.72 17.74 11.96
CA GLY A 258 -8.34 18.58 10.95
C GLY A 258 -9.43 19.46 11.49
N HIS A 259 -10.10 20.15 10.58
CA HIS A 259 -11.17 21.07 10.87
C HIS A 259 -12.45 20.61 10.20
N ILE A 260 -13.58 20.63 10.91
CA ILE A 260 -14.90 20.29 10.39
C ILE A 260 -15.80 21.52 10.46
N GLN A 261 -16.52 21.78 9.37
CA GLN A 261 -17.56 22.81 9.33
C GLN A 261 -18.84 22.26 8.71
N GLY A 262 -19.99 22.61 9.27
CA GLY A 262 -21.30 22.19 8.75
C GLY A 262 -22.44 22.31 9.74
N GLU A 263 -23.58 21.74 9.36
CA GLU A 263 -24.78 21.72 10.17
C GLU A 263 -25.24 20.27 10.43
N LEU A 264 -25.49 19.96 11.71
CA LEU A 264 -26.11 18.73 12.16
C LEU A 264 -27.58 19.03 12.50
N PHE A 265 -28.50 18.31 11.86
CA PHE A 265 -29.90 18.28 12.26
C PHE A 265 -30.18 17.00 13.05
N LEU A 266 -30.80 17.15 14.23
CA LEU A 266 -31.36 16.06 15.03
C LEU A 266 -32.89 16.13 14.96
N GLY A 267 -33.51 15.06 14.45
CA GLY A 267 -34.96 14.88 14.41
C GLY A 267 -35.53 14.45 15.76
N SER A 268 -36.84 14.69 15.94
CA SER A 268 -37.60 14.20 17.11
C SER A 268 -37.81 12.68 17.13
N ASP A 269 -37.52 12.02 16.01
CA ASP A 269 -37.59 10.58 15.77
C ASP A 269 -36.22 9.89 15.89
N ASP A 270 -35.25 10.54 16.53
CA ASP A 270 -33.86 10.09 16.63
C ASP A 270 -33.11 9.96 15.29
N SER A 271 -33.70 10.45 14.18
CA SER A 271 -32.98 10.59 12.92
C SER A 271 -31.97 11.74 13.00
N PHE A 272 -30.92 11.67 12.20
CA PHE A 272 -30.03 12.80 11.99
C PHE A 272 -29.59 12.90 10.53
N TYR A 273 -29.23 14.12 10.14
CA TYR A 273 -28.38 14.34 9.00
C TYR A 273 -27.31 15.38 9.31
N PHE A 274 -26.11 15.16 8.79
CA PHE A 274 -25.03 16.13 8.78
C PHE A 274 -24.73 16.53 7.34
N ARG A 275 -24.54 17.83 7.12
CA ARG A 275 -24.09 18.40 5.85
C ARG A 275 -22.95 19.35 6.12
N GLY A 276 -21.79 19.07 5.53
CA GLY A 276 -20.60 19.87 5.75
C GLY A 276 -19.41 19.35 4.99
N GLU A 277 -18.24 19.80 5.40
CA GLU A 277 -16.96 19.39 4.84
C GLU A 277 -15.87 19.47 5.90
N TYR A 278 -14.81 18.69 5.71
CA TYR A 278 -13.63 18.75 6.55
C TYR A 278 -12.36 19.03 5.73
N THR A 279 -11.39 19.64 6.40
CA THR A 279 -10.00 19.76 5.96
C THR A 279 -9.09 19.00 6.92
N LEU A 280 -7.86 18.69 6.50
CA LEU A 280 -6.84 18.11 7.37
C LEU A 280 -5.69 19.10 7.59
N ASN A 281 -5.16 19.10 8.80
CA ASN A 281 -3.94 19.82 9.14
C ASN A 281 -2.73 19.09 8.54
N PRO A 282 -1.62 19.80 8.23
CA PRO A 282 -0.40 19.14 7.77
C PRO A 282 0.05 18.04 8.73
N ASP A 283 0.51 16.93 8.17
CA ASP A 283 0.91 15.75 8.93
C ASP A 283 2.37 15.43 8.66
N LYS A 284 3.08 14.95 9.69
CA LYS A 284 4.48 14.57 9.56
C LYS A 284 4.54 13.08 9.26
N PHE A 285 5.10 12.72 8.12
CA PHE A 285 5.51 11.35 7.89
C PHE A 285 6.80 11.08 8.68
N ASP A 286 6.65 10.49 9.86
CA ASP A 286 7.73 9.92 10.66
C ASP A 286 7.56 8.39 10.67
N PHE A 287 8.39 7.68 9.91
CA PHE A 287 8.29 6.22 9.90
C PHE A 287 8.64 5.67 11.28
N ASP A 288 7.61 5.31 12.04
CA ASP A 288 7.73 4.64 13.32
C ASP A 288 7.28 3.18 13.16
N ALA A 289 8.29 2.29 13.17
CA ALA A 289 8.12 0.84 13.12
C ALA A 289 7.31 0.27 14.30
N SER A 290 7.08 1.05 15.37
CA SER A 290 6.22 0.70 16.51
C SER A 290 4.77 1.15 16.33
N ARG A 291 4.52 2.32 15.70
CA ARG A 291 3.16 2.83 15.40
C ARG A 291 2.49 2.11 14.22
N SER A 292 3.28 1.56 13.32
CA SER A 292 2.81 0.84 12.12
C SER A 292 2.34 -0.60 12.40
N ARG A 293 2.23 -1.01 13.68
CA ARG A 293 1.97 -2.41 14.10
C ARG A 293 0.56 -2.68 14.68
N PRO A 294 -0.54 -2.63 13.92
CA PRO A 294 -1.76 -3.31 14.33
C PRO A 294 -1.81 -4.73 13.72
N SER A 295 -1.30 -5.73 14.46
CA SER A 295 -1.43 -7.18 14.19
C SER A 295 -1.30 -7.59 12.72
N ILE A 296 -0.27 -7.08 12.03
CA ILE A 296 0.01 -7.48 10.64
C ILE A 296 0.97 -8.67 10.67
N GLN A 297 0.72 -9.62 9.77
CA GLN A 297 1.52 -10.81 9.49
C GLN A 297 3.02 -10.54 9.63
N GLU A 298 3.75 -11.52 10.18
CA GLU A 298 5.20 -11.51 10.41
C GLU A 298 6.00 -10.89 9.26
N ALA A 299 5.62 -11.17 8.01
CA ALA A 299 6.22 -10.63 6.80
C ALA A 299 6.22 -9.09 6.72
N LEU A 300 5.15 -8.40 7.10
CA LEU A 300 5.16 -6.92 7.12
C LEU A 300 6.07 -6.40 8.22
N THR A 301 6.12 -7.08 9.37
CA THR A 301 7.03 -6.71 10.46
C THR A 301 8.49 -6.82 10.02
N THR A 302 8.85 -7.89 9.32
CA THR A 302 10.18 -8.08 8.73
C THR A 302 10.48 -7.04 7.66
N PHE A 303 9.52 -6.74 6.80
CA PHE A 303 9.65 -5.70 5.78
C PHE A 303 9.84 -4.29 6.38
N VAL A 304 9.06 -3.94 7.41
CA VAL A 304 9.19 -2.68 8.16
C VAL A 304 10.56 -2.57 8.80
N ARG A 305 11.07 -3.64 9.43
CA ARG A 305 12.44 -3.67 9.98
C ARG A 305 13.47 -3.39 8.90
N LYS A 306 13.30 -3.97 7.71
CA LYS A 306 14.19 -3.80 6.57
C LYS A 306 14.15 -2.39 5.98
N ILE A 307 12.98 -1.76 5.90
CA ILE A 307 12.87 -0.34 5.56
C ILE A 307 13.56 0.54 6.63
N GLY A 308 13.54 0.12 7.90
CA GLY A 308 14.30 0.78 8.96
C GLY A 308 15.82 0.67 8.85
N GLU A 309 16.36 -0.25 8.04
CA GLU A 309 17.82 -0.39 7.82
C GLU A 309 18.36 0.64 6.79
N PHE A 310 17.49 1.44 6.18
CA PHE A 310 17.91 2.53 5.29
C PHE A 310 18.47 3.68 6.15
N THR A 311 19.75 4.00 6.02
CA THR A 311 20.41 4.98 6.90
C THR A 311 20.22 6.45 6.50
N ASP A 312 19.84 6.72 5.25
CA ASP A 312 19.80 8.07 4.67
C ASP A 312 18.37 8.60 4.43
N HIS A 313 17.39 8.00 5.11
CA HIS A 313 16.00 8.45 5.01
C HIS A 313 15.78 9.79 5.72
N LYS A 314 14.76 10.54 5.30
CA LYS A 314 14.38 11.79 5.95
C LYS A 314 12.88 11.91 6.07
N ASP A 315 12.42 12.17 7.29
CA ASP A 315 11.04 12.55 7.57
C ASP A 315 10.66 13.78 6.75
N PHE A 316 9.39 13.86 6.35
CA PHE A 316 8.89 14.96 5.54
C PHE A 316 7.47 15.34 5.93
N MET A 317 7.06 16.55 5.57
CA MET A 317 5.70 17.04 5.79
C MET A 317 4.79 16.70 4.61
N ILE A 318 3.60 16.21 4.92
CA ILE A 318 2.50 16.04 3.97
C ILE A 318 1.49 17.17 4.21
N TYR A 319 1.31 18.00 3.19
CA TYR A 319 0.31 19.06 3.18
C TYR A 319 -0.93 18.58 2.45
N PHE A 320 -2.11 18.78 3.06
CA PHE A 320 -3.39 18.46 2.43
C PHE A 320 -3.96 19.74 1.81
N THR A 321 -4.38 19.65 0.56
CA THR A 321 -5.07 20.75 -0.13
C THR A 321 -6.54 20.39 -0.35
N GLY A 322 -7.40 21.41 -0.40
CA GLY A 322 -8.85 21.22 -0.59
C GLY A 322 -9.58 20.73 0.66
N SER A 323 -10.84 20.34 0.45
CA SER A 323 -11.77 19.84 1.47
C SER A 323 -12.46 18.57 1.00
N GLN A 324 -12.88 17.73 1.95
CA GLN A 324 -13.69 16.55 1.69
C GLN A 324 -15.15 16.82 2.13
N PRO A 325 -16.15 16.63 1.25
CA PRO A 325 -17.54 16.72 1.67
C PRO A 325 -17.89 15.56 2.61
N LEU A 326 -18.66 15.86 3.66
CA LEU A 326 -19.20 14.89 4.59
C LEU A 326 -20.72 15.09 4.67
N ASN A 327 -21.45 14.25 3.94
CA ASN A 327 -22.90 14.28 3.86
C ASN A 327 -23.44 12.93 4.32
N VAL A 328 -23.90 12.86 5.56
CA VAL A 328 -24.30 11.62 6.22
C VAL A 328 -25.72 11.73 6.73
N ASN A 329 -26.47 10.64 6.63
CA ASN A 329 -27.78 10.47 7.27
C ASN A 329 -27.71 9.21 8.15
N GLY A 330 -28.48 9.17 9.22
CA GLY A 330 -28.55 7.98 10.05
C GLY A 330 -29.49 8.15 11.23
N THR A 331 -29.32 7.32 12.25
CA THR A 331 -30.05 7.42 13.51
C THR A 331 -29.08 7.54 14.67
N ARG A 332 -29.52 8.11 15.79
CA ARG A 332 -28.72 8.14 17.02
C ARG A 332 -28.30 6.73 17.45
N ALA A 333 -29.21 5.76 17.30
CA ALA A 333 -28.95 4.36 17.59
C ALA A 333 -27.79 3.78 16.76
N SER A 334 -27.68 4.10 15.46
CA SER A 334 -26.59 3.59 14.62
C SER A 334 -25.22 4.12 15.07
N ILE A 335 -25.15 5.37 15.51
CA ILE A 335 -23.90 5.96 16.01
C ILE A 335 -23.54 5.44 17.41
N LYS A 336 -24.52 5.27 18.30
CA LYS A 336 -24.31 4.66 19.63
C LYS A 336 -23.84 3.21 19.55
N ALA A 337 -24.26 2.49 18.51
CA ALA A 337 -23.83 1.12 18.24
C ALA A 337 -22.40 1.03 17.65
N THR A 338 -21.70 2.15 17.48
CA THR A 338 -20.38 2.22 16.86
C THR A 338 -19.37 2.94 17.77
N ASN A 339 -18.17 2.39 17.90
CA ASN A 339 -17.04 3.02 18.57
C ASN A 339 -16.50 4.20 17.73
N PRO A 340 -15.71 5.11 18.34
CA PRO A 340 -15.08 6.23 17.61
C PRO A 340 -14.16 5.82 16.44
N ASP A 341 -13.73 4.55 16.38
CA ASP A 341 -12.91 4.00 15.29
C ASP A 341 -13.74 3.34 14.17
N GLY A 342 -15.08 3.43 14.23
CA GLY A 342 -15.99 2.84 13.25
C GLY A 342 -16.30 1.36 13.48
N THR A 343 -15.75 0.72 14.51
CA THR A 343 -16.06 -0.67 14.85
C THR A 343 -17.37 -0.79 15.65
N PRO A 344 -18.10 -1.92 15.60
CA PRO A 344 -19.28 -2.11 16.44
C PRO A 344 -18.93 -1.96 17.93
N ALA A 345 -19.72 -1.18 18.66
CA ALA A 345 -19.63 -1.09 20.10
C ALA A 345 -19.94 -2.46 20.72
N ALA A 346 -19.17 -2.86 21.73
CA ALA A 346 -19.39 -4.14 22.40
C ALA A 346 -20.79 -4.14 23.04
N ILE A 347 -21.63 -5.11 22.67
CA ILE A 347 -22.91 -5.33 23.35
C ILE A 347 -22.59 -5.91 24.73
N HIS A 348 -22.61 -5.07 25.76
CA HIS A 348 -22.64 -5.56 27.13
C HIS A 348 -24.01 -6.20 27.39
N THR A 349 -24.16 -7.49 27.06
CA THR A 349 -25.23 -8.28 27.64
C THR A 349 -24.94 -8.39 29.13
N ALA A 350 -25.63 -7.60 29.95
CA ALA A 350 -25.63 -7.80 31.39
C ALA A 350 -26.01 -9.26 31.65
N ARG A 351 -25.08 -10.07 32.15
CA ARG A 351 -25.43 -11.36 32.72
C ARG A 351 -26.39 -11.08 33.87
N PRO A 352 -27.61 -11.65 33.89
CA PRO A 352 -28.48 -11.54 35.05
C PRO A 352 -27.74 -12.13 36.25
N GLY A 353 -27.41 -11.29 37.21
CA GLY A 353 -26.74 -11.71 38.44
C GLY A 353 -27.66 -12.55 39.30
N GLY A 354 -27.07 -13.58 39.91
CA GLY A 354 -27.33 -14.01 41.28
C GLY A 354 -28.75 -14.44 41.64
N PHE A 355 -29.03 -15.73 41.52
CA PHE A 355 -29.92 -16.38 42.48
C PHE A 355 -29.11 -16.79 43.71
N GLY A 356 -29.49 -16.20 44.84
CA GLY A 356 -28.81 -16.30 46.11
C GLY A 356 -28.77 -17.71 46.68
N ARG A 357 -27.83 -17.90 47.60
CA ARG A 357 -27.92 -18.93 48.63
C ARG A 357 -27.77 -18.28 49.99
N ARG A 358 -28.89 -18.24 50.71
CA ARG A 358 -29.02 -18.47 52.16
C ARG A 358 -30.39 -19.14 52.37
N PRO A 359 -30.59 -20.00 53.39
CA PRO A 359 -29.80 -20.16 54.62
C PRO A 359 -28.58 -21.08 54.47
#